data_AF-A0A2M6ZNI7-F1
#
_entry.id   AF-A0A2M6ZNI7-F1
#
_cell.length_a   1.000
_cell.length_b   1.000
_cell.length_c   1.000
_cell.angle_alpha   90.00
_cell.angle_beta   90.00
_cell.angle_gamma   90.00
#
_symmetry.space_group_name_H-M   'P 1'
#
loop_
_entity.id
_entity.type
_entity.pdbx_description
1 polymer ?
#
loop_
_entity_poly.entity_id
_entity_poly.type
_entity_poly.pdbx_seq_one_letter_code
_entity_poly.pdbx_strand_id
1 'polypeptide(L)'
;MFRVGILTVSDRGHAGEREDTAGPELGRLLDPRCFAVAAYQVVPDEHEAIAAQLKAWSDDDGLDLILTTGGTGLSPRDLTPEATLAVAQRLVPGMGEAMRAAGLAITPHAMLSRGVA
;
A
#
# COMPACT_ATOMS: atom_id res chain seq x y z
N MET A 1 11.24 -12.58 12.51
CA MET A 1 10.43 -11.36 12.60
C MET A 1 10.46 -10.71 11.23
N PHE A 2 9.30 -10.44 10.65
CA PHE A 2 9.19 -9.84 9.33
C PHE A 2 9.27 -8.31 9.42
N ARG A 3 10.08 -7.70 8.57
CA ARG A 3 10.27 -6.25 8.45
C ARG A 3 9.22 -5.69 7.49
N VAL A 4 8.40 -4.77 7.98
CA VAL A 4 7.27 -4.21 7.23
C VAL A 4 7.54 -2.76 6.86
N GLY A 5 7.33 -2.42 5.59
CA GLY A 5 7.24 -1.05 5.11
C GLY A 5 5.78 -0.61 4.97
N ILE A 6 5.45 0.59 5.41
CA ILE A 6 4.10 1.17 5.24
C ILE A 6 4.19 2.38 4.32
N LEU A 7 3.61 2.26 3.12
CA LEU A 7 3.62 3.31 2.11
C LEU A 7 2.23 3.94 1.97
N THR A 8 2.11 5.19 2.40
CA THR A 8 0.90 5.97 2.15
C THR A 8 1.04 6.71 0.82
N VAL A 9 0.09 6.49 -0.09
CA VAL A 9 0.02 7.16 -1.38
C VAL A 9 -1.09 8.22 -1.31
N SER A 10 -0.68 9.49 -1.28
CA SER A 10 -1.62 10.61 -1.27
C SER A 10 -0.93 11.92 -1.64
N ASP A 11 -1.45 12.62 -2.65
CA ASP A 11 -1.03 13.99 -2.97
C ASP A 11 -1.12 14.95 -1.77
N ARG A 12 -2.28 14.96 -1.11
CA ARG A 12 -2.53 15.84 0.05
C ARG A 12 -1.70 15.43 1.26
N GLY A 13 -1.50 14.13 1.46
CA GLY A 13 -0.62 13.62 2.51
C GLY A 13 0.83 14.04 2.30
N HIS A 14 1.31 13.91 1.07
CA HIS A 14 2.67 14.28 0.68
C HIS A 14 2.90 15.80 0.76
N ALA A 15 1.92 16.61 0.37
CA ALA A 15 1.96 18.06 0.48
C ALA A 15 1.80 18.61 1.92
N GLY A 16 1.54 17.73 2.90
CA GLY A 16 1.28 18.13 4.29
C GLY A 16 -0.07 18.80 4.51
N GLU A 17 -0.98 18.74 3.54
CA GLU A 17 -2.32 19.32 3.59
C GLU A 17 -3.32 18.42 4.33
N ARG A 18 -2.96 17.15 4.54
CA ARG A 18 -3.75 16.18 5.28
C ARG A 18 -2.83 15.27 6.10
N GLU A 19 -3.12 15.13 7.38
CA GLU A 19 -2.45 14.16 8.23
C GLU A 19 -2.78 12.72 7.80
N ASP A 20 -1.76 11.88 7.68
CA ASP A 20 -1.96 10.45 7.45
C ASP A 20 -2.35 9.75 8.75
N THR A 21 -3.58 9.25 8.75
CA THR A 21 -4.14 8.46 9.85
C THR A 21 -4.18 6.96 9.51
N ALA A 22 -4.09 6.59 8.23
CA ALA A 22 -4.23 5.22 7.79
C ALA A 22 -2.91 4.45 7.94
N GLY A 23 -1.78 5.05 7.55
CA GLY A 23 -0.47 4.41 7.67
C GLY A 23 -0.11 4.03 9.12
N PRO A 24 -0.21 4.96 10.10
CA PRO A 24 0.02 4.62 11.51
C PRO A 24 -0.91 3.52 12.03
N GLU A 25 -2.18 3.49 11.60
CA GLU A 25 -3.13 2.47 12.04
C GLU A 25 -2.80 1.08 11.48
N LEU A 26 -2.33 0.99 10.22
CA LEU A 26 -1.81 -0.28 9.68
C LEU A 26 -0.69 -0.83 10.56
N GLY A 27 0.22 0.04 11.02
CA GLY A 27 1.30 -0.36 11.93
C GLY A 27 0.78 -0.90 13.27
N ARG A 28 -0.31 -0.33 13.81
CA ARG A 28 -0.92 -0.78 15.07
C ARG A 28 -1.64 -2.13 14.95
N LEU A 29 -2.13 -2.48 13.77
CA LEU A 29 -2.85 -3.74 13.53
C LEU A 29 -1.93 -4.96 13.38
N LEU A 30 -0.64 -4.74 13.16
CA LEU A 30 0.35 -5.82 13.02
C LEU A 30 0.63 -6.50 14.36
N ASP A 31 0.69 -7.84 14.38
CA ASP A 31 1.11 -8.59 15.57
C ASP A 31 2.60 -8.35 15.84
N PRO A 32 2.96 -7.68 16.95
CA PRO A 32 4.34 -7.30 17.23
C PRO A 32 5.24 -8.50 17.54
N ARG A 33 4.69 -9.70 17.70
CA ARG A 33 5.48 -10.95 17.85
C ARG A 33 6.01 -11.44 16.51
N CYS A 34 5.34 -11.06 15.41
CA CYS A 34 5.63 -11.55 14.07
C CYS A 34 6.23 -10.46 13.18
N PHE A 35 5.77 -9.22 13.32
CA PHE A 35 6.05 -8.11 12.42
C PHE A 35 6.68 -6.92 13.16
N ALA A 36 7.59 -6.21 12.49
CA ALA A 36 8.15 -4.96 12.96
C ALA A 36 8.09 -3.93 11.82
N VAL A 37 7.49 -2.76 12.09
CA VAL A 37 7.49 -1.64 11.14
C VAL A 37 8.91 -1.09 11.07
N ALA A 38 9.57 -1.31 9.93
CA ALA A 38 10.96 -0.92 9.69
C ALA A 38 11.06 0.37 8.87
N ALA A 39 10.03 0.69 8.08
CA ALA A 39 9.97 1.89 7.25
C ALA A 39 8.54 2.42 7.16
N TYR A 40 8.41 3.74 7.05
CA TYR A 40 7.16 4.44 6.78
C TYR A 40 7.47 5.64 5.88
N GLN A 41 6.66 5.83 4.84
CA GLN A 41 6.83 6.94 3.91
C GLN A 41 5.47 7.37 3.33
N VAL A 42 5.36 8.67 3.02
CA VAL A 42 4.25 9.23 2.24
C VAL A 42 4.76 9.70 0.88
N VAL A 43 4.13 9.24 -0.20
CA VAL A 43 4.45 9.61 -1.59
C VAL A 43 3.21 10.18 -2.30
N PRO A 44 3.37 11.03 -3.33
CA PRO A 44 2.24 11.51 -4.11
C PRO A 44 1.66 10.40 -4.99
N ASP A 45 0.47 10.64 -5.56
CA ASP A 45 -0.24 9.76 -6.50
C ASP A 45 0.43 9.78 -7.90
N GLU A 46 1.74 9.55 -7.94
CA GLU A 46 2.57 9.55 -9.13
C GLU A 46 3.19 8.17 -9.35
N HIS A 47 2.94 7.59 -10.52
CA HIS A 47 3.35 6.21 -10.85
C HIS A 47 4.85 5.97 -10.59
N GLU A 48 5.71 6.88 -11.05
CA GLU A 48 7.16 6.75 -10.88
C GLU A 48 7.60 6.83 -9.42
N ALA A 49 6.97 7.70 -8.61
CA ALA A 49 7.29 7.86 -7.20
C ALA A 49 6.93 6.59 -6.41
N ILE A 50 5.74 6.03 -6.66
CA ILE A 50 5.28 4.79 -6.03
C ILE A 50 6.20 3.63 -6.42
N ALA A 51 6.44 3.42 -7.72
CA ALA A 51 7.26 2.32 -8.21
C ALA A 51 8.72 2.43 -7.74
N ALA A 52 9.29 3.64 -7.68
CA ALA A 52 10.63 3.86 -7.15
C ALA A 52 10.73 3.50 -5.67
N GLN A 53 9.75 3.89 -4.86
CA GLN A 53 9.74 3.58 -3.43
C GLN A 53 9.57 2.08 -3.18
N LEU A 54 8.69 1.41 -3.93
CA LEU A 54 8.52 -0.04 -3.83
C LEU A 54 9.82 -0.79 -4.16
N LYS A 55 10.51 -0.40 -5.23
CA LYS A 55 11.81 -0.98 -5.61
C LYS A 55 12.90 -0.74 -4.56
N ALA A 56 13.03 0.49 -4.07
CA ALA A 56 14.03 0.79 -3.02
C ALA A 56 13.81 -0.09 -1.78
N TRP A 57 12.55 -0.26 -1.36
CA TRP A 57 12.22 -1.09 -0.21
C TRP A 57 12.38 -2.60 -0.46
N SER A 58 12.09 -3.08 -1.66
CA SER A 58 12.25 -4.50 -2.00
C SER A 58 13.69 -4.88 -2.27
N ASP A 59 14.41 -4.08 -3.05
CA ASP A 59 15.70 -4.45 -3.63
C ASP A 59 16.86 -4.02 -2.74
N ASP A 60 16.80 -2.81 -2.16
CA ASP A 60 17.91 -2.24 -1.39
C ASP A 60 17.73 -2.46 0.13
N ASP A 61 16.55 -2.15 0.67
CA ASP A 61 16.30 -2.26 2.11
C ASP A 61 15.94 -3.68 2.58
N GLY A 62 15.59 -4.56 1.64
CA GLY A 62 15.25 -5.96 1.87
C GLY A 62 14.07 -6.14 2.82
N LEU A 63 13.00 -5.35 2.66
CA LEU A 63 11.78 -5.51 3.46
C LEU A 63 11.04 -6.80 3.08
N ASP A 64 10.49 -7.48 4.08
CA ASP A 64 9.78 -8.76 3.88
C ASP A 64 8.33 -8.56 3.41
N LEU A 65 7.72 -7.40 3.75
CA LEU A 65 6.35 -7.05 3.41
C LEU A 65 6.24 -5.53 3.23
N ILE A 66 5.54 -5.09 2.19
CA ILE A 66 5.17 -3.69 1.98
C ILE A 66 3.65 -3.60 1.96
N LEU A 67 3.08 -2.74 2.81
CA LEU A 67 1.66 -2.43 2.84
C LEU A 67 1.45 -1.03 2.28
N THR A 68 0.75 -0.94 1.15
CA THR A 68 0.36 0.35 0.57
C THR A 68 -1.04 0.74 1.04
N THR A 69 -1.31 2.05 1.15
CA THR A 69 -2.64 2.59 1.41
C THR A 69 -2.87 3.86 0.60
N GLY A 70 -4.05 3.97 -0.03
CA GLY A 70 -4.37 5.03 -0.99
C GLY A 70 -4.16 4.61 -2.45
N GLY A 71 -4.62 5.46 -3.38
CA GLY A 71 -4.36 5.31 -4.81
C GLY A 71 -4.92 4.06 -5.52
N THR A 72 -5.87 3.32 -4.94
CA THR A 72 -6.46 2.08 -5.52
C THR A 72 -7.88 2.22 -6.04
N GLY A 73 -8.45 3.42 -6.02
CA GLY A 73 -9.82 3.69 -6.49
C GLY A 73 -9.94 3.77 -8.02
N LEU A 74 -10.96 4.49 -8.49
CA LEU A 74 -11.27 4.69 -9.92
C LEU A 74 -10.95 6.10 -10.42
N SER A 75 -10.31 6.94 -9.61
CA SER A 75 -9.83 8.26 -10.02
C SER A 75 -8.74 8.11 -11.08
N PRO A 76 -8.62 9.04 -12.05
CA PRO A 76 -7.46 9.07 -12.96
C PRO A 76 -6.11 9.19 -12.24
N ARG A 77 -6.10 9.66 -10.99
CA ARG A 77 -4.91 9.74 -10.12
C ARG A 77 -4.61 8.43 -9.39
N ASP A 78 -5.56 7.50 -9.28
CA ASP A 78 -5.36 6.25 -8.55
C ASP A 78 -4.42 5.33 -9.36
N LEU A 79 -3.12 5.42 -9.13
CA LEU A 79 -2.09 4.72 -9.92
C LEU A 79 -1.31 3.65 -9.13
N THR A 80 -1.70 3.40 -7.87
CA THR A 80 -1.00 2.44 -7.01
C THR A 80 -1.02 1.00 -7.56
N PRO A 81 -2.14 0.47 -8.08
CA PRO A 81 -2.15 -0.86 -8.69
C PRO A 81 -1.19 -0.97 -9.88
N GLU A 82 -1.23 -0.01 -10.80
CA GLU A 82 -0.36 0.03 -11.98
C GLU A 82 1.12 0.11 -11.59
N ALA A 83 1.47 0.99 -10.65
CA ALA A 83 2.84 1.12 -10.17
C ALA A 83 3.34 -0.15 -9.46
N THR A 84 2.45 -0.84 -8.74
CA THR A 84 2.76 -2.12 -8.08
C THR A 84 2.96 -3.24 -9.11
N LEU A 85 2.09 -3.33 -10.12
CA LEU A 85 2.21 -4.28 -11.22
C LEU A 85 3.51 -4.09 -12.02
N ALA A 86 3.98 -2.85 -12.17
CA ALA A 86 5.21 -2.54 -12.89
C ALA A 86 6.48 -3.09 -12.21
N VAL A 87 6.43 -3.39 -10.91
CA VAL A 87 7.59 -3.86 -10.12
C VAL A 87 7.42 -5.29 -9.62
N ALA A 88 6.20 -5.82 -9.59
CA ALA A 88 5.91 -7.17 -9.13
C ALA A 88 6.42 -8.23 -10.12
N GLN A 89 7.18 -9.20 -9.62
CA GLN A 89 7.66 -10.34 -10.41
C GLN A 89 6.60 -11.43 -10.59
N ARG A 90 5.68 -11.55 -9.64
CA ARG A 90 4.58 -12.50 -9.62
C ARG A 90 3.45 -11.93 -8.79
N LEU A 91 2.22 -12.17 -9.23
CA LEU A 91 1.01 -11.77 -8.51
C LEU A 91 0.47 -12.92 -7.67
N VAL A 92 -0.20 -12.55 -6.58
CA VAL A 92 -1.03 -13.39 -5.74
C VAL A 92 -2.48 -12.86 -5.80
N PRO A 93 -3.24 -13.13 -6.88
CA PRO A 93 -4.57 -12.54 -7.09
C PRO A 93 -5.54 -12.76 -5.91
N GLY A 94 -5.42 -13.91 -5.24
CA GLY A 94 -6.23 -14.27 -4.07
C GLY A 94 -6.12 -13.28 -2.90
N MET A 95 -5.01 -12.54 -2.77
CA MET A 95 -4.87 -11.49 -1.76
C MET A 95 -5.76 -10.29 -2.07
N GLY A 96 -5.75 -9.81 -3.33
CA GLY A 96 -6.64 -8.73 -3.77
C GLY A 96 -8.12 -9.10 -3.65
N GLU A 97 -8.46 -10.35 -3.99
CA GLU A 97 -9.80 -10.91 -3.82
C GLU A 97 -10.22 -10.97 -2.34
N ALA A 98 -9.35 -11.48 -1.46
CA ALA A 98 -9.63 -11.56 -0.03
C ALA A 98 -9.81 -10.17 0.60
N MET A 99 -8.97 -9.19 0.24
CA MET A 99 -9.10 -7.81 0.69
C MET A 99 -10.46 -7.22 0.30
N ARG A 100 -10.88 -7.40 -0.97
CA ARG A 100 -12.21 -6.94 -1.43
C ARG A 100 -13.35 -7.68 -0.75
N ALA A 101 -13.24 -9.00 -0.59
CA ALA A 101 -14.28 -9.82 0.04
C ALA A 101 -14.48 -9.43 1.52
N ALA A 102 -13.39 -9.23 2.27
CA ALA A 102 -13.44 -8.74 3.65
C ALA A 102 -14.03 -7.32 3.71
N GLY A 103 -13.63 -6.43 2.80
CA GLY A 103 -14.17 -5.07 2.71
C GLY A 103 -15.66 -5.03 2.35
N LEU A 104 -16.14 -5.95 1.52
CA LEU A 104 -17.54 -6.05 1.10
C LEU A 104 -18.49 -6.38 2.26
N ALA A 105 -17.99 -7.03 3.31
CA ALA A 105 -18.75 -7.24 4.53
C ALA A 105 -18.99 -5.92 5.33
N ILE A 106 -18.22 -4.86 5.02
CA ILE A 106 -18.28 -3.55 5.68
C ILE A 106 -18.97 -2.52 4.79
N THR A 107 -18.62 -2.48 3.49
CA THR A 107 -19.16 -1.50 2.54
C THR A 107 -19.24 -2.09 1.12
N PRO A 108 -20.34 -1.85 0.38
CA PRO A 108 -20.45 -2.33 -1.01
C PRO A 108 -19.38 -1.71 -1.92
N HIS A 109 -18.84 -0.53 -1.57
CA HIS A 109 -17.83 0.15 -2.37
C HIS A 109 -16.48 -0.57 -2.40
N ALA A 110 -16.24 -1.53 -1.49
CA ALA A 110 -14.98 -2.27 -1.45
C ALA A 110 -14.68 -3.02 -2.76
N MET A 111 -15.72 -3.43 -3.51
CA MET A 111 -15.53 -4.06 -4.82
C MET A 111 -14.81 -3.17 -5.84
N LEU A 112 -14.84 -1.85 -5.66
CA LEU A 112 -14.25 -0.88 -6.59
C LEU A 112 -12.74 -0.72 -6.41
N SER A 113 -12.15 -1.25 -5.34
CA SER A 113 -10.70 -1.20 -5.14
C SER A 113 -9.99 -2.10 -6.15
N ARG A 114 -9.03 -1.53 -6.88
CA ARG A 114 -8.19 -2.22 -7.85
C ARG A 114 -6.87 -2.71 -7.26
N GLY A 115 -6.71 -2.68 -5.94
CA GLY A 115 -5.49 -3.13 -5.25
C GLY A 115 -5.06 -4.55 -5.65
N VAL A 116 -3.76 -4.75 -5.76
CA VAL A 116 -3.09 -5.99 -6.18
C VAL A 116 -2.05 -6.42 -5.15
N ALA A 117 -1.66 -7.70 -5.21
CA ALA A 117 -0.50 -8.28 -4.53
C ALA A 117 -0.01 -9.48 -5.35
#